data_AF-A0A225VJQ3-F1
#
_entry.id   AF-A0A225VJQ3-F1
#
_cell.length_a   1.000
_cell.length_b   1.000
_cell.length_c   1.000
_cell.angle_alpha   90.00
_cell.angle_beta   90.00
_cell.angle_gamma   90.00
#
_symmetry.space_group_name_H-M   'P 1'
#
loop_
_entity.id
_entity.type
_entity.pdbx_description
1 polymer ?
#
loop_
_entity_poly.entity_id
_entity_poly.type
_entity_poly.pdbx_seq_one_letter_code
_entity_poly.pdbx_strand_id
1 'polypeptide(L)'
;MLEGITTFASAPASSYRYTIKLHGDKISIWMEDRGTKQQWLQDDLNVGDYVTTANIIPNATRTDYAEFFHDALKCDLNDSSLMQRKLTVLKEGVLQLELMMHLKFFWFTWTAKYAFILKPVTVERFAVLESKLRDLQENLEQLRRDIIKPTKFVELWASSRADNSNLCWNVVDSDDFVVCGDGNVEICCSGVYSIQAFVLCAPTAHNVKIQLLKNGTSIQVRYCISVGGNYSSTPLGLITQLDEDDELSIKCDIKVASSSLSIVRLGN
;
A
#
# COMPACT_ATOMS: atom_id res chain seq x y z
N MET A 1 -5.92 -22.73 -14.39
CA MET A 1 -4.93 -22.97 -13.32
C MET A 1 -5.03 -21.79 -12.37
N LEU A 2 -5.18 -22.05 -11.07
CA LEU A 2 -5.34 -21.03 -10.04
C LEU A 2 -4.11 -21.07 -9.13
N GLU A 3 -3.51 -19.92 -8.83
CA GLU A 3 -2.28 -19.83 -8.05
C GLU A 3 -2.33 -18.68 -7.04
N GLY A 4 -1.56 -18.80 -5.96
CA GLY A 4 -1.52 -17.77 -4.94
C GLY A 4 -0.52 -18.07 -3.82
N ILE A 5 -0.50 -17.15 -2.86
CA ILE A 5 0.27 -17.26 -1.62
C ILE A 5 -0.73 -17.23 -0.48
N THR A 6 -0.53 -18.10 0.51
CA THR A 6 -1.38 -18.22 1.68
C THR A 6 -0.56 -18.40 2.95
N THR A 7 -1.19 -18.13 4.09
CA THR A 7 -0.64 -18.32 5.43
C THR A 7 -1.64 -19.09 6.27
N PHE A 8 -1.19 -19.78 7.32
CA PHE A 8 -2.07 -20.54 8.22
C PHE A 8 -1.79 -20.16 9.66
N ALA A 9 -2.83 -20.02 10.48
CA ALA A 9 -2.71 -19.61 11.87
C ALA A 9 -1.86 -20.56 12.74
N SER A 10 -1.88 -21.86 12.41
CA SER A 10 -1.21 -22.91 13.19
C SER A 10 0.04 -23.49 12.54
N ALA A 11 0.53 -22.93 11.43
CA ALA A 11 1.63 -23.53 10.67
C ALA A 11 3.02 -23.01 11.08
N PRO A 12 4.06 -23.85 10.99
CA PRO A 12 5.44 -23.47 11.32
C PRO A 12 6.09 -22.50 10.31
N ALA A 13 5.56 -22.37 9.09
CA ALA A 13 6.12 -21.51 8.05
C ALA A 13 5.35 -20.20 7.88
N SER A 14 6.07 -19.12 7.59
CA SER A 14 5.50 -17.78 7.45
C SER A 14 4.61 -17.60 6.21
N SER A 15 4.83 -18.38 5.15
CA SER A 15 3.98 -18.37 3.94
C SER A 15 4.16 -19.60 3.06
N TYR A 16 3.08 -20.02 2.41
CA TYR A 16 3.02 -21.12 1.46
C TYR A 16 2.60 -20.61 0.09
N ARG A 17 3.25 -21.09 -0.97
CA ARG A 17 2.80 -20.93 -2.35
C ARG A 17 1.94 -22.12 -2.71
N TYR A 18 0.84 -21.91 -3.42
CA TYR A 18 -0.03 -23.02 -3.84
C TYR A 18 -0.45 -22.90 -5.31
N THR A 19 -0.87 -24.03 -5.86
CA THR A 19 -1.46 -24.11 -7.19
C THR A 19 -2.58 -25.14 -7.18
N ILE A 20 -3.73 -24.77 -7.76
CA ILE A 20 -4.84 -25.66 -8.06
C ILE A 20 -4.94 -25.81 -9.57
N LYS A 21 -4.77 -27.04 -10.07
CA LYS A 21 -4.88 -27.34 -11.50
C LYS A 21 -6.14 -28.14 -11.77
N LEU A 22 -6.78 -27.83 -12.88
CA LEU A 22 -7.91 -28.56 -13.43
C LEU A 22 -7.38 -29.36 -14.63
N HIS A 23 -7.36 -30.68 -14.52
CA HIS A 23 -6.90 -31.59 -15.57
C HIS A 23 -8.07 -32.47 -16.01
N GLY A 24 -8.64 -32.24 -17.20
CA GLY A 24 -9.77 -33.04 -17.69
C GLY A 24 -10.99 -32.91 -16.77
N ASP A 25 -11.32 -33.96 -16.03
CA ASP A 25 -12.37 -34.07 -15.00
C ASP A 25 -11.84 -34.07 -13.56
N LYS A 26 -10.53 -33.91 -13.36
CA LYS A 26 -9.85 -33.98 -12.05
C LYS A 26 -9.31 -32.64 -11.57
N ILE A 27 -9.01 -32.58 -10.27
CA ILE A 27 -8.31 -31.47 -9.61
C ILE A 27 -6.99 -31.97 -9.06
N SER A 28 -5.96 -31.13 -9.08
CA SER A 28 -4.76 -31.34 -8.28
C SER A 28 -4.40 -30.12 -7.47
N ILE A 29 -3.88 -30.35 -6.27
CA ILE A 29 -3.49 -29.32 -5.32
C ILE A 29 -2.02 -29.52 -5.00
N TRP A 30 -1.23 -28.51 -5.31
CA TRP A 30 0.20 -28.44 -5.00
C TRP A 30 0.46 -27.31 -4.02
N MET A 31 1.40 -27.52 -3.09
CA MET A 31 1.78 -26.54 -2.10
C MET A 31 3.30 -26.56 -1.86
N GLU A 32 3.90 -25.39 -1.68
CA GLU A 32 5.32 -25.20 -1.38
C GLU A 32 5.46 -24.28 -0.16
N ASP A 33 6.24 -24.71 0.82
CA ASP A 33 6.73 -23.83 1.88
C ASP A 33 7.80 -22.89 1.29
N ARG A 34 7.55 -21.58 1.30
CA ARG A 34 8.46 -20.62 0.67
C ARG A 34 9.80 -20.47 1.40
N GLY A 35 9.85 -20.77 2.70
CA GLY A 35 11.06 -20.71 3.51
C GLY A 35 11.93 -21.95 3.33
N THR A 36 11.35 -23.14 3.52
CA THR A 36 12.09 -24.41 3.45
C THR A 36 12.22 -24.98 2.04
N LYS A 37 11.34 -24.55 1.11
CA LYS A 37 11.19 -25.09 -0.25
C LYS A 37 10.74 -26.56 -0.31
N GLN A 38 10.21 -27.08 0.80
CA GLN A 38 9.53 -28.37 0.77
C GLN A 38 8.22 -28.23 -0.01
N GLN A 39 7.89 -29.28 -0.78
CA GLN A 39 6.73 -29.29 -1.65
C GLN A 39 5.86 -30.51 -1.35
N TRP A 40 4.55 -30.34 -1.51
CA TRP A 40 3.57 -31.39 -1.35
C TRP A 40 2.56 -31.35 -2.49
N LEU A 41 2.07 -32.53 -2.87
CA LEU A 41 1.13 -32.70 -3.96
C LEU A 41 0.05 -33.72 -3.57
N GLN A 42 -1.19 -33.38 -3.89
CA GLN A 42 -2.25 -34.36 -4.09
C GLN A 42 -2.76 -34.19 -5.52
N ASP A 43 -2.55 -35.22 -6.33
CA ASP A 43 -2.90 -35.23 -7.74
C ASP A 43 -4.13 -36.11 -7.98
N ASP A 44 -4.70 -35.98 -9.18
CA ASP A 44 -5.75 -36.86 -9.70
C ASP A 44 -7.03 -36.97 -8.84
N LEU A 45 -7.47 -35.87 -8.21
CA LEU A 45 -8.70 -35.84 -7.40
C LEU A 45 -9.96 -35.82 -8.27
N ASN A 46 -10.76 -36.87 -8.18
CA ASN A 46 -12.11 -36.91 -8.73
C ASN A 46 -13.08 -36.23 -7.77
N VAL A 47 -14.26 -35.84 -8.28
CA VAL A 47 -15.29 -35.17 -7.46
C VAL A 47 -15.65 -35.99 -6.22
N GLY A 48 -15.78 -37.32 -6.33
CA GLY A 48 -16.09 -38.20 -5.21
C GLY A 48 -15.00 -38.29 -4.12
N ASP A 49 -13.78 -37.83 -4.41
CA ASP A 49 -12.67 -37.88 -3.45
C ASP A 49 -12.74 -36.73 -2.44
N TYR A 50 -13.46 -35.65 -2.75
CA TYR A 50 -13.61 -34.48 -1.87
C TYR A 50 -15.06 -34.05 -1.65
N VAL A 51 -16.01 -34.50 -2.47
CA VAL A 51 -17.45 -34.26 -2.29
C VAL A 51 -18.10 -35.48 -1.65
N THR A 52 -18.81 -35.23 -0.56
CA THR A 52 -19.61 -36.16 0.22
C THR A 52 -21.02 -35.60 0.36
N THR A 53 -21.96 -36.42 0.82
CA THR A 53 -23.32 -35.96 1.11
C THR A 53 -23.39 -34.85 2.18
N ALA A 54 -22.36 -34.73 3.03
CA ALA A 54 -22.30 -33.75 4.11
C ALA A 54 -21.78 -32.37 3.67
N ASN A 55 -20.98 -32.32 2.60
CA ASN A 55 -20.33 -31.08 2.13
C ASN A 55 -20.73 -30.68 0.70
N ILE A 56 -21.55 -31.46 0.00
CA ILE A 56 -21.99 -31.16 -1.37
C ILE A 56 -22.70 -29.81 -1.46
N ILE A 57 -22.25 -28.98 -2.41
CA ILE A 57 -22.91 -27.73 -2.77
C ILE A 57 -23.86 -28.03 -3.95
N PRO A 58 -25.17 -27.79 -3.83
CA PRO A 58 -26.12 -28.04 -4.91
C PRO A 58 -25.75 -27.26 -6.18
N ASN A 59 -25.80 -27.94 -7.33
CA ASN A 59 -25.47 -27.41 -8.66
C ASN A 59 -24.02 -26.95 -8.84
N ALA A 60 -23.13 -27.15 -7.87
CA ALA A 60 -21.72 -26.80 -8.02
C ALA A 60 -21.03 -27.76 -8.98
N THR A 61 -20.37 -27.17 -9.98
CA THR A 61 -19.45 -27.86 -10.87
C THR A 61 -18.09 -28.00 -10.21
N ARG A 62 -17.24 -28.87 -10.78
CA ARG A 62 -15.83 -28.99 -10.37
C ARG A 62 -15.08 -27.65 -10.43
N THR A 63 -15.38 -26.81 -11.42
CA THR A 63 -14.74 -25.49 -11.53
C THR A 63 -15.15 -24.60 -10.35
N ASP A 64 -16.41 -24.66 -9.94
CA ASP A 64 -16.90 -23.92 -8.76
C ASP A 64 -16.21 -24.39 -7.48
N TYR A 65 -15.97 -25.70 -7.34
CA TYR A 65 -15.17 -26.22 -6.23
C TYR A 65 -13.71 -25.73 -6.27
N ALA A 66 -13.09 -25.67 -7.45
CA ALA A 66 -11.71 -25.17 -7.58
C ALA A 66 -11.59 -23.68 -7.23
N GLU A 67 -12.54 -22.85 -7.68
CA GLU A 67 -12.63 -21.43 -7.29
C GLU A 67 -12.90 -21.30 -5.79
N PHE A 68 -13.81 -22.11 -5.24
CA PHE A 68 -14.07 -22.13 -3.80
C PHE A 68 -12.81 -22.49 -2.98
N PHE A 69 -12.05 -23.51 -3.40
CA PHE A 69 -10.81 -23.87 -2.71
C PHE A 69 -9.77 -22.76 -2.80
N HIS A 70 -9.69 -22.08 -3.94
CA HIS A 70 -8.82 -20.93 -4.14
C HIS A 70 -9.20 -19.75 -3.25
N ASP A 71 -10.49 -19.43 -3.16
CA ASP A 71 -11.01 -18.37 -2.30
C ASP A 71 -10.78 -18.67 -0.82
N ALA A 72 -10.97 -19.92 -0.39
CA ALA A 72 -10.66 -20.36 0.97
C ALA A 72 -9.16 -20.27 1.30
N LEU A 73 -8.28 -20.44 0.31
CA LEU A 73 -6.83 -20.23 0.48
C LEU A 73 -6.44 -18.75 0.46
N LYS A 74 -7.25 -17.88 -0.14
CA LYS A 74 -7.00 -16.42 -0.18
C LYS A 74 -7.63 -15.63 0.95
N CYS A 75 -8.66 -16.15 1.62
CA CYS A 75 -9.38 -15.39 2.64
C CYS A 75 -8.47 -14.91 3.78
N ASP A 76 -8.86 -13.85 4.47
CA ASP A 76 -8.15 -13.44 5.67
C ASP A 76 -8.30 -14.48 6.77
N LEU A 77 -7.28 -14.65 7.61
CA LEU A 77 -7.28 -15.58 8.74
C LEU A 77 -8.22 -15.17 9.90
N ASN A 78 -9.10 -14.19 9.69
CA ASN A 78 -10.01 -13.71 10.72
C ASN A 78 -11.15 -14.72 10.93
N ASP A 79 -11.48 -14.99 12.19
CA ASP A 79 -12.53 -15.94 12.61
C ASP A 79 -13.95 -15.53 12.16
N SER A 80 -14.12 -14.30 11.67
CA SER A 80 -15.39 -13.79 11.14
C SER A 80 -15.64 -14.13 9.66
N SER A 81 -14.67 -14.73 8.96
CA SER A 81 -14.82 -15.08 7.55
C SER A 81 -15.72 -16.30 7.37
N LEU A 82 -16.47 -16.34 6.25
CA LEU A 82 -17.30 -17.50 5.89
C LEU A 82 -16.44 -18.73 5.56
N MET A 83 -15.16 -18.54 5.26
CA MET A 83 -14.23 -19.58 4.84
C MET A 83 -13.09 -19.70 5.82
N GLN A 84 -12.80 -20.91 6.27
CA GLN A 84 -11.65 -21.21 7.12
C GLN A 84 -10.72 -22.18 6.43
N ARG A 85 -9.42 -22.04 6.71
CA ARG A 85 -8.40 -22.99 6.28
C ARG A 85 -7.54 -23.41 7.46
N LYS A 86 -7.17 -24.69 7.47
CA LYS A 86 -6.29 -25.27 8.48
C LYS A 86 -5.29 -26.19 7.81
N LEU A 87 -4.05 -26.11 8.25
CA LEU A 87 -2.99 -27.01 7.82
C LEU A 87 -2.47 -27.77 9.03
N THR A 88 -2.48 -29.10 8.94
CA THR A 88 -1.98 -29.99 9.99
C THR A 88 -0.87 -30.86 9.44
N VAL A 89 0.26 -30.93 10.13
CA VAL A 89 1.36 -31.84 9.78
C VAL A 89 1.06 -33.21 10.38
N LEU A 90 0.95 -34.23 9.53
CA LEU A 90 0.78 -35.63 9.91
C LEU A 90 2.14 -36.34 10.05
N LYS A 91 2.12 -37.64 10.35
CA LYS A 91 3.32 -38.47 10.38
C LYS A 91 4.00 -38.50 9.01
N GLU A 92 5.32 -38.68 9.01
CA GLU A 92 6.16 -38.77 7.79
C GLU A 92 6.18 -37.49 6.93
N GLY A 93 5.85 -36.34 7.52
CA GLY A 93 5.90 -35.05 6.81
C GLY A 93 4.77 -34.87 5.79
N VAL A 94 3.74 -35.70 5.82
CA VAL A 94 2.50 -35.52 5.04
C VAL A 94 1.71 -34.33 5.60
N LEU A 95 1.08 -33.53 4.74
CA LEU A 95 0.22 -32.43 5.17
C LEU A 95 -1.25 -32.77 4.96
N GLN A 96 -2.07 -32.42 5.94
CA GLN A 96 -3.52 -32.41 5.81
C GLN A 96 -4.00 -30.95 5.70
N LEU A 97 -4.48 -30.59 4.51
CA LEU A 97 -5.13 -29.31 4.23
C LEU A 97 -6.63 -29.47 4.43
N GLU A 98 -7.21 -28.69 5.33
CA GLU A 98 -8.65 -28.63 5.56
C GLU A 98 -9.18 -27.26 5.14
N LEU A 99 -10.19 -27.25 4.26
CA LEU A 99 -10.92 -26.06 3.84
C LEU A 99 -12.36 -26.19 4.31
N MET A 100 -12.88 -25.16 4.96
CA MET A 100 -14.20 -25.16 5.58
C MET A 100 -14.99 -23.95 5.12
N MET A 101 -16.26 -24.16 4.79
CA MET A 101 -17.23 -23.11 4.51
C MET A 101 -18.32 -23.16 5.57
N HIS A 102 -18.59 -22.03 6.22
CA HIS A 102 -19.66 -21.87 7.19
C HIS A 102 -20.79 -21.05 6.56
N LEU A 103 -21.93 -21.69 6.29
CA LEU A 103 -23.14 -21.01 5.84
C LEU A 103 -24.14 -20.94 7.00
N LYS A 104 -24.49 -19.70 7.38
CA LYS A 104 -25.52 -19.44 8.39
C LYS A 104 -26.86 -19.30 7.69
N PHE A 105 -27.73 -20.27 7.91
CA PHE A 105 -29.14 -20.18 7.57
C PHE A 105 -29.92 -19.69 8.79
N PHE A 106 -31.14 -19.20 8.56
CA PHE A 106 -31.97 -18.64 9.62
C PHE A 106 -32.23 -19.63 10.78
N TRP A 107 -32.29 -20.94 10.50
CA TRP A 107 -32.59 -21.98 11.49
C TRP A 107 -31.42 -22.91 11.85
N PHE A 108 -30.29 -22.86 11.13
CA PHE A 108 -29.11 -23.68 11.43
C PHE A 108 -27.84 -23.13 10.79
N THR A 109 -26.69 -23.59 11.27
CA THR A 109 -25.39 -23.35 10.61
C THR A 109 -24.94 -24.64 9.95
N TRP A 110 -24.72 -24.58 8.64
CA TRP A 110 -24.11 -25.67 7.88
C TRP A 110 -22.61 -25.42 7.73
N THR A 111 -21.80 -26.46 7.94
CA THR A 111 -20.35 -26.40 7.73
C THR A 111 -19.94 -27.46 6.73
N ALA A 112 -19.55 -27.03 5.53
CA ALA A 112 -18.99 -27.92 4.52
C ALA A 112 -17.47 -28.00 4.71
N LYS A 113 -16.97 -29.20 5.06
CA LYS A 113 -15.54 -29.45 5.28
C LYS A 113 -14.96 -30.29 4.14
N TYR A 114 -13.83 -29.87 3.61
CA TYR A 114 -13.05 -30.56 2.59
C TYR A 114 -11.66 -30.82 3.13
N ALA A 115 -11.17 -32.05 3.02
CA ALA A 115 -9.88 -32.46 3.56
C ALA A 115 -9.03 -33.11 2.47
N PHE A 116 -7.78 -32.66 2.35
CA PHE A 116 -6.83 -33.07 1.34
C PHE A 116 -5.56 -33.57 2.03
N ILE A 117 -5.07 -34.75 1.62
CA ILE A 117 -3.85 -35.37 2.10
C ILE A 117 -2.75 -35.15 1.07
N LEU A 118 -1.93 -34.12 1.29
CA LEU A 118 -0.83 -33.73 0.41
C LEU A 118 0.43 -34.51 0.79
N LYS A 119 0.95 -35.30 -0.14
CA LYS A 119 2.15 -36.12 0.07
C LYS A 119 3.41 -35.32 -0.26
N PRO A 120 4.51 -35.49 0.48
CA PRO A 120 5.76 -34.80 0.18
C PRO A 120 6.26 -35.19 -1.20
N VAL A 121 6.70 -34.20 -1.96
CA VAL A 121 7.33 -34.37 -3.26
C VAL A 121 8.84 -34.36 -3.06
N THR A 122 9.54 -35.32 -3.64
CA THR A 122 11.00 -35.33 -3.68
C THR A 122 11.46 -34.23 -4.63
N VAL A 123 11.79 -33.05 -4.08
CA VAL A 123 12.27 -31.92 -4.89
C VAL A 123 13.76 -32.09 -5.15
N GLU A 124 14.14 -32.18 -6.41
CA GLU A 124 15.55 -32.17 -6.78
C GLU A 124 16.20 -30.83 -6.40
N ARG A 125 17.45 -30.88 -5.93
CA ARG A 125 18.17 -29.71 -5.40
C ARG A 125 18.26 -28.55 -6.40
N PHE A 126 18.24 -28.84 -7.70
CA PHE A 126 18.24 -27.83 -8.75
C PHE A 126 16.91 -27.06 -8.83
N ALA A 127 15.77 -27.74 -8.74
CA ALA A 127 14.44 -27.10 -8.71
C ALA A 127 14.25 -26.21 -7.47
N VAL A 128 14.85 -26.58 -6.33
CA VAL A 128 14.89 -25.72 -5.13
C VAL A 128 15.66 -24.42 -5.40
N LEU A 129 16.81 -24.50 -6.07
CA LEU A 129 17.62 -23.33 -6.39
C LEU A 129 16.92 -22.42 -7.41
N GLU A 130 16.26 -22.98 -8.41
CA GLU A 130 15.46 -22.22 -9.38
C GLU A 130 14.29 -21.49 -8.69
N SER A 131 13.57 -22.16 -7.78
CA SER A 131 12.53 -21.53 -6.96
C SER A 131 13.08 -20.38 -6.11
N LYS A 132 14.26 -20.55 -5.50
CA LYS A 132 14.92 -19.48 -4.75
C LYS A 132 15.34 -18.30 -5.64
N LEU A 133 15.86 -18.56 -6.84
CA LEU A 133 16.25 -17.50 -7.78
C LEU A 133 15.05 -16.68 -8.24
N ARG A 134 13.92 -17.34 -8.55
CA ARG A 134 12.68 -16.66 -8.91
C ARG A 134 12.16 -15.76 -7.78
N ASP A 135 12.18 -16.26 -6.55
CA ASP A 135 11.76 -15.48 -5.38
C ASP A 135 12.68 -14.26 -5.13
N LEU A 136 13.99 -14.41 -5.35
CA LEU A 136 14.93 -13.30 -5.25
C LEU A 136 14.69 -12.25 -6.33
N GLN A 137 14.42 -12.67 -7.57
CA GLN A 137 14.08 -11.75 -8.67
C GLN A 137 12.79 -10.97 -8.37
N GLU A 138 11.75 -11.64 -7.89
CA GLU A 138 10.48 -10.99 -7.53
C GLU A 138 10.65 -9.94 -6.42
N ASN A 139 11.43 -10.27 -5.38
CA ASN A 139 11.73 -9.34 -4.30
C ASN A 139 12.56 -8.13 -4.79
N LEU A 140 13.52 -8.35 -5.70
CA LEU A 140 14.30 -7.26 -6.28
C LEU A 140 13.43 -6.33 -7.13
N GLU A 141 12.50 -6.88 -7.92
CA GLU A 141 11.56 -6.06 -8.70
C GLU A 141 10.60 -5.28 -7.80
N GLN A 142 10.16 -5.86 -6.68
CA GLN A 142 9.35 -5.15 -5.69
C GLN A 142 10.14 -4.00 -5.05
N LEU A 143 11.37 -4.25 -4.59
CA LEU A 143 12.23 -3.24 -4.00
C LEU A 143 12.54 -2.12 -5.00
N ARG A 144 12.74 -2.47 -6.27
CA ARG A 144 12.92 -1.52 -7.37
C ARG A 144 11.68 -0.64 -7.57
N ARG A 145 10.48 -1.20 -7.50
CA ARG A 145 9.23 -0.39 -7.55
C ARG A 145 9.13 0.57 -6.37
N ASP A 146 9.57 0.17 -5.19
CA ASP A 146 9.50 1.00 -3.99
C ASP A 146 10.56 2.12 -3.99
N ILE A 147 11.75 1.87 -4.54
CA ILE A 147 12.85 2.86 -4.65
C ILE A 147 12.62 3.85 -5.81
N ILE A 148 11.90 3.47 -6.87
CA ILE A 148 11.57 4.35 -8.01
C ILE A 148 10.25 5.12 -7.76
N LYS A 149 9.91 5.46 -6.51
CA LYS A 149 9.03 6.60 -6.26
C LYS A 149 9.94 7.81 -6.09
N PRO A 150 10.14 8.66 -7.13
CA PRO A 150 10.96 9.84 -6.98
C PRO A 150 10.41 10.67 -5.82
N THR A 151 11.29 11.14 -4.93
CA THR A 151 10.90 12.09 -3.89
C THR A 151 10.29 13.30 -4.56
N LYS A 152 9.00 13.51 -4.33
CA LYS A 152 8.20 14.54 -4.97
C LYS A 152 8.61 15.90 -4.40
N PHE A 153 9.23 16.72 -5.23
CA PHE A 153 9.84 18.00 -4.87
C PHE A 153 9.42 19.07 -5.87
N VAL A 154 9.10 20.27 -5.35
CA VAL A 154 8.88 21.46 -6.16
C VAL A 154 9.63 22.65 -5.57
N GLU A 155 10.18 23.49 -6.44
CA GLU A 155 10.76 24.79 -6.10
C GLU A 155 10.04 25.89 -6.86
N LEU A 156 9.52 26.85 -6.11
CA LEU A 156 8.72 27.97 -6.56
C LEU A 156 9.42 29.28 -6.23
N TRP A 157 9.19 30.29 -7.05
CA TRP A 157 9.78 31.61 -7.00
C TRP A 157 8.69 32.66 -7.14
N ALA A 158 8.75 33.69 -6.31
CA ALA A 158 7.84 34.82 -6.33
C ALA A 158 8.62 36.13 -6.37
N SER A 159 8.18 37.07 -7.21
CA SER A 159 8.69 38.45 -7.23
C SER A 159 7.59 39.49 -7.07
N SER A 160 6.34 39.04 -6.96
CA SER A 160 5.14 39.86 -6.81
C SER A 160 4.21 39.26 -5.76
N ARG A 161 3.17 40.02 -5.44
CA ARG A 161 2.11 39.63 -4.51
C ARG A 161 0.75 39.91 -5.13
N ALA A 162 -0.24 39.12 -4.74
CA ALA A 162 -1.64 39.34 -5.06
C ALA A 162 -2.25 40.41 -4.14
N ASP A 163 -3.46 40.88 -4.48
CA ASP A 163 -4.18 41.91 -3.72
C ASP A 163 -4.51 41.46 -2.29
N ASN A 164 -4.69 40.15 -2.09
CA ASN A 164 -4.88 39.51 -0.78
C ASN A 164 -3.59 39.47 0.08
N SER A 165 -2.47 40.01 -0.45
CA SER A 165 -1.12 40.01 0.12
C SER A 165 -0.42 38.65 0.15
N ASN A 166 -0.92 37.66 -0.58
CA ASN A 166 -0.21 36.40 -0.80
C ASN A 166 0.90 36.59 -1.84
N LEU A 167 2.00 35.86 -1.67
CA LEU A 167 3.06 35.78 -2.67
C LEU A 167 2.57 35.05 -3.92
N CYS A 168 2.80 35.62 -5.11
CA CYS A 168 2.46 34.98 -6.38
C CYS A 168 3.62 34.12 -6.86
N TRP A 169 3.43 32.80 -6.82
CA TRP A 169 4.42 31.83 -7.29
C TRP A 169 4.38 31.68 -8.80
N ASN A 170 5.53 31.36 -9.41
CA ASN A 170 5.56 30.90 -10.78
C ASN A 170 4.81 29.56 -10.91
N VAL A 171 4.11 29.39 -12.02
CA VAL A 171 3.47 28.13 -12.34
C VAL A 171 4.56 27.10 -12.67
N VAL A 172 4.47 25.92 -12.07
CA VAL A 172 5.31 24.76 -12.36
C VAL A 172 4.39 23.59 -12.68
N ASP A 173 4.76 22.81 -13.69
CA ASP A 173 4.04 21.59 -14.05
C ASP A 173 4.43 20.48 -13.07
N SER A 174 3.51 20.12 -12.18
CA SER A 174 3.72 19.09 -11.16
C SER A 174 2.41 18.34 -10.88
N ASP A 175 2.47 17.01 -10.89
CA ASP A 175 1.31 16.16 -10.58
C ASP A 175 0.88 16.23 -9.11
N ASP A 176 1.72 16.81 -8.23
CA ASP A 176 1.51 16.83 -6.78
C ASP A 176 1.08 18.18 -6.21
N PHE A 177 1.26 19.24 -6.99
CA PHE A 177 1.08 20.61 -6.54
C PHE A 177 0.45 21.44 -7.65
N VAL A 178 -0.65 22.11 -7.33
CA VAL A 178 -1.27 23.07 -8.25
C VAL A 178 -1.06 24.48 -7.72
N VAL A 179 -0.43 25.33 -8.52
CA VAL A 179 -0.24 26.75 -8.19
C VAL A 179 -1.43 27.55 -8.71
N CYS A 180 -2.24 28.08 -7.79
CA CYS A 180 -3.40 28.90 -8.08
C CYS A 180 -2.99 30.35 -8.40
N GLY A 181 -3.79 31.05 -9.22
CA GLY A 181 -3.50 32.42 -9.65
C GLY A 181 -3.53 33.47 -8.52
N ASP A 182 -4.07 33.12 -7.36
CA ASP A 182 -4.14 33.95 -6.15
C ASP A 182 -2.95 33.74 -5.18
N GLY A 183 -1.97 32.93 -5.58
CA GLY A 183 -0.76 32.64 -4.81
C GLY A 183 -0.87 31.45 -3.87
N ASN A 184 -1.99 30.71 -3.89
CA ASN A 184 -2.12 29.46 -3.15
C ASN A 184 -1.42 28.30 -3.89
N VAL A 185 -0.95 27.34 -3.10
CA VAL A 185 -0.40 26.06 -3.59
C VAL A 185 -1.25 24.95 -3.00
N GLU A 186 -2.02 24.28 -3.85
CA GLU A 186 -2.89 23.17 -3.48
C GLU A 186 -2.11 21.84 -3.48
N ILE A 187 -2.38 21.00 -2.49
CA ILE A 187 -1.73 19.70 -2.30
C ILE A 187 -2.59 18.59 -2.90
N CYS A 188 -2.09 17.89 -3.92
CA CYS A 188 -2.85 16.83 -4.59
C CYS A 188 -2.70 15.44 -3.94
N CYS A 189 -2.02 15.36 -2.80
CA CYS A 189 -1.64 14.08 -2.19
C CYS A 189 -1.46 14.20 -0.68
N SER A 190 -2.13 13.36 0.12
CA SER A 190 -1.92 13.37 1.57
C SER A 190 -0.54 12.82 1.98
N GLY A 191 0.12 13.44 2.95
CA GLY A 191 1.40 12.94 3.48
C GLY A 191 2.13 13.90 4.42
N VAL A 192 3.38 13.56 4.73
CA VAL A 192 4.28 14.38 5.54
C VAL A 192 5.16 15.21 4.62
N TYR A 193 5.14 16.53 4.79
CA TYR A 193 5.84 17.49 3.94
C TYR A 193 6.86 18.29 4.74
N SER A 194 8.04 18.51 4.13
CA SER A 194 8.99 19.53 4.54
C SER A 194 8.78 20.77 3.69
N ILE A 195 8.43 21.87 4.33
CA ILE A 195 8.21 23.17 3.68
C ILE A 195 9.35 24.10 4.11
N GLN A 196 9.99 24.76 3.16
CA GLN A 196 11.00 25.79 3.40
C GLN A 196 10.71 26.98 2.49
N ALA A 197 10.71 28.19 3.02
CA ALA A 197 10.54 29.39 2.23
C ALA A 197 11.47 30.50 2.68
N PHE A 198 11.95 31.27 1.73
CA PHE A 198 12.77 32.46 1.98
C PHE A 198 12.04 33.65 1.38
N VAL A 199 11.56 34.53 2.26
CA VAL A 199 10.84 35.73 1.83
C VAL A 199 11.77 36.93 1.90
N LEU A 200 12.09 37.47 0.73
CA LEU A 200 12.90 38.67 0.60
C LEU A 200 11.99 39.89 0.58
N CYS A 201 12.07 40.74 1.59
CA CYS A 201 11.15 41.86 1.76
C CYS A 201 11.85 43.10 2.35
N ALA A 202 11.30 44.28 2.09
CA ALA A 202 11.86 45.56 2.53
C ALA A 202 10.96 46.23 3.59
N PRO A 203 11.04 45.83 4.88
CA PRO A 203 10.20 46.39 5.92
C PRO A 203 10.59 47.84 6.23
N THR A 204 9.61 48.75 6.15
CA THR A 204 9.74 50.16 6.55
C THR A 204 9.19 50.44 7.95
N ALA A 205 8.34 49.54 8.47
CA ALA A 205 7.70 49.64 9.78
C ALA A 205 8.21 48.55 10.74
N HIS A 206 8.05 48.79 12.04
CA HIS A 206 8.26 47.77 13.07
C HIS A 206 7.09 46.78 13.12
N ASN A 207 7.35 45.56 13.55
CA ASN A 207 6.36 44.48 13.72
C ASN A 207 5.67 44.00 12.43
N VAL A 208 6.31 44.16 11.27
CA VAL A 208 5.86 43.49 10.04
C VAL A 208 5.95 41.98 10.24
N LYS A 209 4.87 41.27 9.93
CA LYS A 209 4.79 39.81 10.04
C LYS A 209 4.74 39.16 8.66
N ILE A 210 5.36 37.99 8.56
CA ILE A 210 5.23 37.06 7.45
C ILE A 210 4.60 35.80 8.02
N GLN A 211 3.58 35.30 7.34
CA GLN A 211 2.81 34.14 7.81
C GLN A 211 2.82 33.05 6.75
N LEU A 212 3.09 31.82 7.18
CA LEU A 212 2.76 30.61 6.43
C LEU A 212 1.39 30.13 6.91
N LEU A 213 0.48 29.90 5.97
CA LEU A 213 -0.89 29.51 6.24
C LEU A 213 -1.20 28.16 5.59
N LYS A 214 -2.00 27.35 6.30
CA LYS A 214 -2.68 26.15 5.82
C LYS A 214 -4.18 26.43 5.86
N ASN A 215 -4.88 26.36 4.73
CA ASN A 215 -6.31 26.61 4.61
C ASN A 215 -6.73 27.93 5.28
N GLY A 216 -5.94 29.00 5.04
CA GLY A 216 -6.15 30.32 5.65
C GLY A 216 -5.80 30.43 7.14
N THR A 217 -5.44 29.34 7.82
CA THR A 217 -5.01 29.33 9.23
C THR A 217 -3.49 29.43 9.33
N SER A 218 -2.98 30.35 10.14
CA SER A 218 -1.52 30.52 10.28
C SER A 218 -0.89 29.36 11.06
N ILE A 219 0.03 28.66 10.43
CA ILE A 219 0.80 27.56 11.03
C ILE A 219 2.21 28.00 11.45
N GLN A 220 2.71 29.09 10.89
CA GLN A 220 3.95 29.73 11.32
C GLN A 220 3.89 31.25 11.10
N VAL A 221 4.47 32.00 12.05
CA VAL A 221 4.60 33.46 11.98
C VAL A 221 6.04 33.85 12.26
N ARG A 222 6.58 34.76 11.46
CA ARG A 222 7.88 35.41 11.69
C ARG A 222 7.72 36.91 11.62
N TYR A 223 8.49 37.61 12.43
CA TYR A 223 8.54 39.07 12.42
C TYR A 223 9.79 39.53 11.69
N CYS A 224 9.63 40.45 10.75
CA CYS A 224 10.75 41.02 10.03
C CYS A 224 11.53 41.97 10.93
N ILE A 225 12.86 41.97 10.78
CA ILE A 225 13.72 42.96 11.42
C ILE A 225 13.60 44.26 10.62
N SER A 226 13.26 45.36 11.28
CA SER A 226 13.24 46.68 10.63
C SER A 226 14.66 47.10 10.28
N VAL A 227 14.92 47.27 8.98
CA VAL A 227 16.24 47.64 8.43
C VAL A 227 16.16 48.93 7.60
N GLY A 228 15.20 49.81 7.92
CA GLY A 228 15.07 51.12 7.28
C GLY A 228 14.73 51.06 5.78
N GLY A 229 13.94 50.07 5.35
CA GLY A 229 13.58 49.88 3.94
C GLY A 229 14.61 49.12 3.10
N ASN A 230 15.72 48.66 3.69
CA ASN A 230 16.60 47.70 3.03
C ASN A 230 15.94 46.32 2.91
N TYR A 231 16.38 45.51 1.95
CA TYR A 231 15.90 44.14 1.83
C TYR A 231 16.46 43.26 2.95
N SER A 232 15.59 42.46 3.55
CA SER A 232 15.89 41.45 4.55
C SER A 232 15.29 40.12 4.12
N SER A 233 16.01 39.03 4.35
CA SER A 233 15.53 37.67 4.10
C SER A 233 14.98 37.10 5.40
N THR A 234 13.71 36.66 5.37
CA THR A 234 13.07 36.00 6.50
C THR A 234 12.79 34.54 6.15
N PRO A 235 13.44 33.57 6.82
CA PRO A 235 13.20 32.17 6.59
C PRO A 235 11.94 31.68 7.33
N LEU A 236 11.12 30.93 6.60
CA LEU A 236 10.03 30.10 7.12
C LEU A 236 10.39 28.64 6.84
N GLY A 237 10.02 27.77 7.76
CA GLY A 237 10.26 26.35 7.57
C GLY A 237 9.66 25.51 8.67
N LEU A 238 9.02 24.40 8.28
CA LEU A 238 8.44 23.42 9.18
C LEU A 238 8.22 22.09 8.46
N ILE A 239 8.09 21.02 9.25
CA ILE A 239 7.61 19.72 8.78
C ILE A 239 6.21 19.52 9.34
N THR A 240 5.23 19.23 8.48
CA THR A 240 3.84 19.01 8.89
C THR A 240 3.16 17.98 8.00
N GLN A 241 2.06 17.44 8.50
CA GLN A 241 1.11 16.67 7.72
C GLN A 241 0.21 17.62 6.92
N LEU A 242 0.05 17.31 5.64
CA LEU A 242 -0.91 17.93 4.72
C LEU A 242 -1.76 16.82 4.12
N ASP A 243 -3.04 17.09 4.01
CA ASP A 243 -4.04 16.22 3.39
C ASP A 243 -4.25 16.66 1.93
N GLU A 244 -4.93 15.83 1.16
CA GLU A 244 -5.36 16.20 -0.20
C GLU A 244 -6.32 17.39 -0.14
N ASP A 245 -6.23 18.29 -1.11
CA ASP A 245 -6.97 19.56 -1.21
C ASP A 245 -6.59 20.62 -0.16
N ASP A 246 -5.56 20.37 0.67
CA ASP A 246 -5.01 21.42 1.52
C ASP A 246 -4.35 22.52 0.68
N GLU A 247 -4.58 23.78 1.07
CA GLU A 247 -3.98 24.95 0.45
C GLU A 247 -2.89 25.56 1.35
N LEU A 248 -1.70 25.73 0.78
CA LEU A 248 -0.62 26.51 1.38
C LEU A 248 -0.53 27.90 0.78
N SER A 249 -0.36 28.90 1.64
CA SER A 249 -0.07 30.27 1.20
C SER A 249 0.92 30.96 2.11
N ILE A 250 1.67 31.91 1.55
CA ILE A 250 2.57 32.79 2.31
C ILE A 250 2.10 34.22 2.14
N LYS A 251 1.75 34.84 3.27
CA LYS A 251 1.23 36.20 3.32
C LYS A 251 2.28 37.19 3.79
N CYS A 252 2.42 38.28 3.05
CA CYS A 252 3.33 39.38 3.34
C CYS A 252 2.70 40.72 2.92
N ASP A 253 2.45 41.60 3.89
CA ASP A 253 1.74 42.87 3.67
C ASP A 253 2.65 43.99 3.11
N ILE A 254 3.94 43.71 2.93
CA ILE A 254 4.93 44.69 2.44
C ILE A 254 5.45 44.33 1.05
N LYS A 255 6.22 45.25 0.46
CA LYS A 255 6.88 45.01 -0.82
C LYS A 255 7.87 43.84 -0.70
N VAL A 256 7.68 42.86 -1.56
CA VAL A 256 8.51 41.67 -1.70
C VAL A 256 9.39 41.77 -2.94
N ALA A 257 10.52 41.08 -2.89
CA ALA A 257 11.42 40.83 -4.01
C ALA A 257 11.52 39.31 -4.21
N SER A 258 12.59 38.86 -4.89
CA SER A 258 12.82 37.45 -5.20
C SER A 258 12.77 36.57 -3.95
N SER A 259 11.65 35.88 -3.78
CA SER A 259 11.36 34.95 -2.69
C SER A 259 11.25 33.54 -3.24
N SER A 260 11.61 32.53 -2.45
CA SER A 260 11.54 31.13 -2.86
C SER A 260 10.72 30.29 -1.88
N LEU A 261 10.12 29.22 -2.38
CA LEU A 261 9.37 28.22 -1.64
C LEU A 261 9.74 26.83 -2.18
N SER A 262 10.18 25.96 -1.29
CA SER A 262 10.55 24.59 -1.57
C SER A 262 9.65 23.66 -0.75
N ILE A 263 9.02 22.70 -1.43
CA ILE A 263 8.13 21.72 -0.80
C ILE A 263 8.61 20.32 -1.20
N VAL A 264 8.85 19.46 -0.20
CA VAL A 264 9.29 18.07 -0.39
C VAL A 264 8.33 17.15 0.35
N ARG A 265 7.77 16.16 -0.33
CA ARG A 265 7.03 15.07 0.33
C ARG A 265 8.02 14.04 0.87
N LEU A 266 8.02 13.85 2.18
CA LEU A 266 8.92 12.93 2.90
C LEU A 266 8.33 11.52 3.03
N GLY A 267 7.01 11.40 3.02
CA GLY A 267 6.31 10.13 3.18
C GLY A 267 4.79 10.28 3.09
N ASN A 268 4.10 9.15 3.14
CA ASN A 268 2.66 9.06 3.29
C ASN A 268 2.30 8.94 4.77
#